data_AF-A0A7V8XH28-F1
#
_entry.id   AF-A0A7V8XH28-F1
#
_cell.length_a   1.000
_cell.length_b   1.000
_cell.length_c   1.000
_cell.angle_alpha   90.00
_cell.angle_beta   90.00
_cell.angle_gamma   90.00
#
_symmetry.space_group_name_H-M   'P 1'
#
loop_
_entity.id
_entity.type
_entity.pdbx_description
1 polymer ?
#
loop_
_entity_poly.entity_id
_entity_poly.type
_entity_poly.pdbx_seq_one_letter_code
_entity_poly.pdbx_strand_id
1 'polypeptide(L)'
;MTRAFVGCDLGTVEIDLDDEEVVAVVDEPLERSPPPTVDLPLVVAADAHGSTVVAVVDRRPPLVVSHDGGATWREAGAGLPRGVDVAISPDHPDLVLFATEERLHLSRDGGRFWHALAVELPGIAAVSFVA
;
A
#
# COMPACT_ATOMS: atom_id res chain seq x y z
N MET A 1 -12.23 -6.17 -11.25
CA MET A 1 -11.51 -4.94 -11.58
C MET A 1 -11.21 -4.27 -10.26
N THR A 2 -10.01 -4.55 -9.75
CA THR A 2 -9.49 -3.94 -8.53
C THR A 2 -8.81 -2.64 -8.92
N ARG A 3 -9.25 -1.52 -8.33
CA ARG A 3 -8.72 -0.20 -8.66
C ARG A 3 -8.09 0.47 -7.45
N ALA A 4 -7.12 1.34 -7.73
CA ALA A 4 -6.49 2.18 -6.73
C ALA A 4 -6.31 3.60 -7.25
N PHE A 5 -6.38 4.56 -6.35
CA PHE A 5 -5.95 5.92 -6.59
C PHE A 5 -4.52 6.12 -6.07
N VAL A 6 -3.73 6.88 -6.82
CA VAL A 6 -2.32 7.15 -6.54
C VAL A 6 -2.06 8.64 -6.67
N GLY A 7 -1.68 9.28 -5.56
CA GLY A 7 -1.21 10.66 -5.56
C GLY A 7 0.26 10.72 -5.98
N CYS A 8 0.56 11.48 -7.03
CA CYS A 8 1.91 11.63 -7.60
C CYS A 8 2.13 13.05 -8.15
N ASP A 9 3.29 13.33 -8.76
CA ASP A 9 3.61 14.67 -9.30
C ASP A 9 2.67 15.10 -10.44
N LEU A 10 1.95 14.16 -11.05
CA LEU A 10 0.95 14.42 -12.09
C LEU A 10 -0.45 14.75 -11.55
N GLY A 11 -0.63 14.74 -10.22
CA GLY A 11 -1.92 14.76 -9.56
C GLY A 11 -2.34 13.36 -9.08
N THR A 12 -3.63 13.14 -8.89
CA THR A 12 -4.15 11.84 -8.48
C THR A 12 -4.52 11.04 -9.72
N VAL A 13 -4.02 9.81 -9.85
CA VAL A 13 -4.36 8.92 -10.96
C VAL A 13 -5.10 7.69 -10.46
N GLU A 14 -6.10 7.26 -11.22
CA GLU A 14 -6.78 5.98 -11.00
C GLU A 14 -6.11 4.90 -11.86
N ILE A 15 -5.79 3.77 -11.25
CA ILE A 15 -5.09 2.65 -11.90
C ILE A 15 -5.95 1.39 -11.76
N ASP A 16 -6.04 0.64 -12.84
CA ASP A 16 -6.50 -0.75 -12.81
C ASP A 16 -5.33 -1.64 -12.41
N LEU A 17 -5.45 -2.34 -11.28
CA LEU A 17 -4.41 -3.23 -10.77
C LEU A 17 -4.43 -4.63 -11.39
N ASP A 18 -5.49 -4.99 -12.10
CA ASP A 18 -5.60 -6.25 -12.82
C ASP A 18 -4.95 -6.12 -14.22
N ASP A 19 -5.20 -5.00 -14.91
CA ASP A 19 -4.64 -4.71 -16.24
C ASP A 19 -3.33 -3.87 -16.19
N GLU A 20 -2.96 -3.38 -15.01
CA GLU A 20 -1.76 -2.55 -14.75
C GLU A 20 -1.69 -1.26 -15.60
N GLU A 21 -2.85 -0.62 -15.82
CA GLU A 21 -2.99 0.56 -16.70
C GLU A 21 -3.62 1.77 -15.95
N VAL A 22 -3.20 2.98 -16.33
CA VAL A 22 -3.81 4.23 -15.86
C VAL A 22 -5.18 4.41 -16.53
N VAL A 23 -6.23 4.48 -15.73
CA VAL A 23 -7.62 4.60 -16.18
C VAL A 23 -8.03 6.07 -16.34
N ALA A 24 -7.62 6.93 -15.39
CA ALA A 24 -7.97 8.34 -15.38
C ALA A 24 -6.98 9.18 -14.57
N VAL A 25 -6.95 10.48 -14.84
CA VAL A 25 -6.30 11.50 -14.00
C VAL A 25 -7.39 12.35 -13.36
N VAL A 26 -7.31 12.54 -12.05
CA VAL A 26 -8.26 13.26 -11.21
C VAL A 26 -7.54 14.47 -10.60
N ASP A 27 -8.14 15.65 -10.73
CA ASP A 27 -7.58 16.93 -10.22
C ASP A 27 -7.76 17.12 -8.70
N GLU A 28 -8.23 16.12 -7.97
CA GLU A 28 -8.40 16.17 -6.52
C GLU A 28 -7.19 15.54 -5.82
N PRO A 29 -6.51 16.23 -4.89
CA PRO A 29 -5.35 15.68 -4.20
C PRO A 29 -5.77 14.51 -3.30
N LEU A 30 -5.06 13.38 -3.44
CA LEU A 30 -5.33 12.21 -2.63
C LEU A 30 -4.90 12.45 -1.17
N GLU A 31 -5.88 12.55 -0.27
CA GLU A 31 -5.59 12.58 1.15
C GLU A 31 -5.08 11.21 1.61
N ARG A 32 -3.93 11.21 2.28
CA ARG A 32 -3.40 9.99 2.88
C ARG A 32 -4.34 9.55 3.98
N SER A 33 -4.80 8.29 3.93
CA SER A 33 -5.65 7.76 5.00
C SER A 33 -4.90 7.88 6.33
N PRO A 34 -5.51 8.48 7.38
CA PRO A 34 -4.87 8.57 8.67
C PRO A 34 -4.58 7.15 9.17
N PRO A 35 -3.38 6.89 9.72
CA PRO A 35 -3.03 5.57 10.20
C PRO A 35 -4.05 5.12 11.25
N PRO A 36 -4.50 3.86 11.21
CA PRO A 36 -5.41 3.35 12.22
C PRO A 36 -4.75 3.43 13.60
N THR A 37 -5.49 3.90 14.60
CA THR A 37 -5.01 4.00 15.98
C THR A 37 -4.96 2.61 16.61
N VAL A 38 -3.75 2.06 16.74
CA VAL A 38 -3.46 0.83 17.48
C VAL A 38 -2.43 1.18 18.55
N ASP A 39 -2.52 0.62 19.77
CA ASP A 39 -1.63 0.94 20.91
C ASP A 39 -0.19 0.40 20.76
N LEU A 40 0.44 0.63 19.61
CA LEU A 40 1.80 0.19 19.27
C LEU A 40 2.57 1.29 18.54
N PRO A 41 3.91 1.34 18.67
CA PRO A 41 4.72 2.38 18.07
C PRO A 41 4.82 2.17 16.55
N LEU A 42 4.07 2.99 15.80
CA LEU A 42 4.11 3.18 14.34
C LEU A 42 3.44 2.07 13.49
N VAL A 43 2.13 2.22 13.26
CA VAL A 43 1.37 1.49 12.22
C VAL A 43 1.10 2.42 11.05
N VAL A 44 1.23 1.91 9.81
CA VAL A 44 1.01 2.72 8.59
C VAL A 44 -0.32 2.35 7.92
N ALA A 45 -0.74 1.07 7.94
CA ALA A 45 -2.08 0.65 7.50
C ALA A 45 -2.57 -0.61 8.23
N ALA A 46 -3.89 -0.76 8.37
CA ALA A 46 -4.56 -1.97 8.85
C ALA A 46 -5.84 -2.21 8.03
N ASP A 47 -6.25 -3.46 7.89
CA ASP A 47 -7.54 -3.78 7.29
C ASP A 47 -8.71 -3.37 8.20
N ALA A 48 -9.93 -3.33 7.65
CA ALA A 48 -11.12 -2.87 8.38
C ALA A 48 -11.46 -3.70 9.64
N HIS A 49 -11.05 -4.97 9.69
CA HIS A 49 -11.22 -5.85 10.85
C HIS A 49 -10.00 -5.85 11.79
N GLY A 50 -8.92 -5.16 11.43
CA GLY A 50 -7.68 -5.10 12.21
C GLY A 50 -6.98 -6.45 12.31
N SER A 51 -7.26 -7.40 11.41
CA SER A 51 -6.64 -8.72 11.41
C SER A 51 -5.23 -8.68 10.81
N THR A 52 -5.04 -7.92 9.74
CA THR A 52 -3.78 -7.69 9.02
C THR A 52 -3.34 -6.25 9.21
N VAL A 53 -2.10 -6.08 9.66
CA VAL A 53 -1.49 -4.77 9.90
C VAL A 53 -0.14 -4.74 9.20
N VAL A 54 0.12 -3.69 8.43
CA VAL A 54 1.39 -3.50 7.70
C VAL A 54 2.02 -2.17 8.15
N ALA A 55 3.30 -2.21 8.49
CA ALA A 55 4.06 -1.02 8.88
C ALA A 55 5.34 -0.86 8.04
N VAL A 56 5.60 0.38 7.62
CA VAL A 56 6.83 0.77 6.92
C VAL A 56 7.88 1.18 7.96
N VAL A 57 9.09 0.63 7.84
CA VAL A 57 10.19 0.83 8.80
C VAL A 57 11.46 1.33 8.12
N ASP A 58 12.26 2.13 8.83
CA ASP A 58 13.54 2.66 8.33
C ASP A 58 14.71 1.66 8.51
N ARG A 59 14.52 0.43 8.01
CA ARG A 59 15.51 -0.65 7.97
C ARG A 59 15.20 -1.60 6.82
N ARG A 60 16.04 -2.61 6.59
CA ARG A 60 15.73 -3.70 5.66
C ARG A 60 15.41 -5.01 6.42
N PRO A 61 14.38 -5.76 5.98
CA PRO A 61 13.45 -5.39 4.92
C PRO A 61 12.49 -4.24 5.37
N PRO A 62 11.95 -3.45 4.41
CA PRO A 62 11.28 -2.17 4.70
C PRO A 62 9.88 -2.32 5.29
N LEU A 63 9.37 -3.55 5.43
CA LEU A 63 8.03 -3.82 5.95
C LEU A 63 8.07 -4.81 7.10
N VAL A 64 7.13 -4.65 8.02
CA VAL A 64 6.69 -5.68 8.96
C VAL A 64 5.19 -5.87 8.84
N VAL A 65 4.74 -7.12 8.96
CA VAL A 65 3.32 -7.50 8.87
C VAL A 65 2.91 -8.27 10.11
N SER A 66 1.73 -7.95 10.62
CA SER A 66 1.01 -8.73 11.61
C SER A 66 -0.26 -9.30 10.96
N HIS A 67 -0.66 -10.50 11.40
CA HIS A 67 -1.92 -11.14 11.02
C HIS A 67 -2.78 -11.47 12.26
N ASP A 68 -2.51 -10.81 13.38
CA ASP A 68 -3.15 -11.01 14.68
C ASP A 68 -3.37 -9.67 15.41
N GLY A 69 -3.67 -8.62 14.66
CA GLY A 69 -3.99 -7.30 15.20
C GLY A 69 -2.83 -6.61 15.93
N GLY A 70 -1.61 -6.84 15.47
CA GLY A 70 -0.39 -6.27 16.03
C GLY A 70 0.17 -7.03 17.23
N ALA A 71 -0.42 -8.17 17.61
CA ALA A 71 0.10 -8.97 18.73
C ALA A 71 1.47 -9.59 18.42
N THR A 72 1.67 -10.07 17.19
CA THR A 72 2.96 -10.53 16.68
C THR A 72 3.29 -9.93 15.31
N TRP A 73 4.58 -9.73 15.06
CA TRP A 73 5.08 -9.07 13.85
C TRP A 73 6.11 -9.95 13.15
N ARG A 74 6.07 -9.98 11.82
CA ARG A 74 7.03 -10.68 10.97
C ARG A 74 7.61 -9.73 9.95
N GLU A 75 8.89 -9.91 9.64
CA GLU A 75 9.54 -9.17 8.56
C GLU A 75 8.93 -9.55 7.20
N ALA A 76 8.73 -8.56 6.35
CA ALA A 76 8.13 -8.70 5.02
C ALA A 76 8.77 -7.73 4.03
N GLY A 77 8.49 -7.88 2.74
CA GLY A 77 9.02 -6.98 1.71
C GLY A 77 10.50 -7.17 1.42
N ALA A 78 11.03 -8.39 1.60
CA ALA A 78 12.39 -8.71 1.19
C ALA A 78 12.56 -8.42 -0.32
N GLY A 79 13.59 -7.64 -0.68
CA GLY A 79 13.80 -7.19 -2.05
C GLY A 79 13.00 -5.95 -2.47
N LEU A 80 12.08 -5.44 -1.64
CA LEU A 80 11.40 -4.19 -1.94
C LEU A 80 12.32 -2.98 -1.74
N PRO A 81 12.17 -1.94 -2.58
CA PRO A 81 12.82 -0.65 -2.38
C PRO A 81 12.32 0.07 -1.12
N ARG A 82 12.83 1.28 -0.88
CA ARG A 82 12.31 2.14 0.19
C ARG A 82 10.86 2.51 -0.14
N GLY A 83 9.96 2.25 0.81
CA GLY A 83 8.54 2.58 0.66
C GLY A 83 8.25 4.04 1.00
N VAL A 84 7.26 4.60 0.30
CA VAL A 84 6.66 5.89 0.65
C VAL A 84 5.35 5.68 1.39
N ASP A 85 4.51 4.75 0.95
CA ASP A 85 3.17 4.52 1.50
C ASP A 85 2.70 3.08 1.29
N VAL A 86 1.65 2.67 2.01
CA VAL A 86 1.02 1.36 1.87
C VAL A 86 -0.49 1.45 2.13
N ALA A 87 -1.28 0.73 1.34
CA ALA A 87 -2.72 0.59 1.52
C ALA A 87 -3.13 -0.88 1.54
N ILE A 88 -4.15 -1.21 2.33
CA ILE A 88 -4.76 -2.54 2.39
C ILE A 88 -6.19 -2.39 1.88
N SER A 89 -6.65 -3.31 1.02
CA SER A 89 -8.03 -3.26 0.53
C SER A 89 -9.00 -3.51 1.68
N PRO A 90 -10.04 -2.65 1.85
CA PRO A 90 -11.01 -2.82 2.93
C PRO A 90 -11.86 -4.09 2.77
N ASP A 91 -12.11 -4.51 1.53
CA ASP A 91 -12.94 -5.69 1.24
C ASP A 91 -12.14 -6.99 1.13
N HIS A 92 -10.84 -6.89 0.82
CA HIS A 92 -9.96 -8.04 0.57
C HIS A 92 -8.60 -7.83 1.24
N PRO A 93 -8.44 -8.11 2.55
CA PRO A 93 -7.24 -7.78 3.31
C PRO A 93 -5.94 -8.44 2.82
N ASP A 94 -6.03 -9.49 2.00
CA ASP A 94 -4.87 -10.09 1.34
C ASP A 94 -4.31 -9.21 0.20
N LEU A 95 -5.11 -8.29 -0.34
CA LEU A 95 -4.68 -7.30 -1.32
C LEU A 95 -4.03 -6.11 -0.61
N VAL A 96 -2.72 -5.97 -0.81
CA VAL A 96 -1.91 -4.90 -0.22
C VAL A 96 -1.13 -4.20 -1.31
N LEU A 97 -1.29 -2.89 -1.42
CA LEU A 97 -0.59 -2.03 -2.36
C LEU A 97 0.51 -1.27 -1.63
N PHE A 98 1.76 -1.46 -2.06
CA PHE A 98 2.94 -0.77 -1.53
C PHE A 98 3.48 0.19 -2.59
N ALA A 99 3.70 1.44 -2.19
CA ALA A 99 4.26 2.46 -3.04
C ALA A 99 5.73 2.70 -2.70
N THR A 100 6.54 2.86 -3.74
CA THR A 100 7.86 3.50 -3.70
C THR A 100 7.74 4.88 -4.35
N GLU A 101 8.81 5.66 -4.44
CA GLU A 101 8.77 6.99 -5.08
C GLU A 101 8.39 6.94 -6.58
N GLU A 102 8.62 5.81 -7.26
CA GLU A 102 8.48 5.71 -8.73
C GLU A 102 7.61 4.53 -9.19
N ARG A 103 7.40 3.53 -8.33
CA ARG A 103 6.74 2.27 -8.70
C ARG A 103 5.83 1.73 -7.61
N LEU A 104 4.79 1.04 -8.04
CA LEU A 104 3.84 0.30 -7.19
C LEU A 104 4.17 -1.19 -7.14
N HIS A 105 3.91 -1.79 -5.99
CA HIS A 105 4.00 -3.23 -5.78
C HIS A 105 2.71 -3.75 -5.17
N LEU A 106 2.14 -4.81 -5.75
CA LEU A 106 0.93 -5.45 -5.28
C LEU A 106 1.26 -6.80 -4.64
N SER A 107 0.75 -7.02 -3.44
CA SER A 107 0.63 -8.33 -2.83
C SER A 107 -0.82 -8.80 -2.94
N ARG A 108 -1.02 -10.11 -3.16
CA ARG A 108 -2.34 -10.76 -3.13
C ARG A 108 -2.47 -11.83 -2.05
N ASP A 109 -1.55 -11.87 -1.09
CA ASP A 109 -1.50 -12.85 0.00
C ASP A 109 -1.12 -12.24 1.37
N GLY A 110 -1.52 -10.98 1.58
CA GLY A 110 -1.36 -10.29 2.86
C GLY A 110 0.07 -9.82 3.12
N GLY A 111 0.88 -9.60 2.07
CA GLY A 111 2.21 -9.02 2.15
C GLY A 111 3.35 -10.05 2.20
N ARG A 112 3.07 -11.32 1.89
CA ARG A 112 4.09 -12.38 1.87
C ARG A 112 4.89 -12.34 0.58
N PHE A 113 4.21 -12.18 -0.55
CA PHE A 113 4.82 -12.04 -1.86
C PHE A 113 4.37 -10.75 -2.56
N TRP A 114 5.29 -10.13 -3.28
CA TRP A 114 5.09 -8.84 -3.90
C TRP A 114 5.41 -8.91 -5.39
N HIS A 115 4.50 -8.41 -6.21
CA HIS A 115 4.66 -8.25 -7.65
C HIS A 115 4.82 -6.76 -7.96
N ALA A 116 5.83 -6.40 -8.75
CA ALA A 116 6.02 -5.02 -9.19
C ALA A 116 5.10 -4.76 -10.38
N LEU A 117 4.28 -3.71 -10.29
CA LEU A 117 3.43 -3.31 -11.41
C LEU A 117 4.29 -2.66 -12.50
N ALA A 118 3.87 -2.84 -13.75
CA ALA A 118 4.53 -2.29 -14.93
C ALA A 118 4.34 -0.77 -15.05
N VAL A 119 3.28 -0.22 -14.45
CA VAL A 119 3.02 1.21 -14.39
C VAL A 119 4.08 1.92 -13.53
N GLU A 120 4.66 2.98 -14.09
CA GLU A 120 5.59 3.88 -13.41
C GLU A 120 4.98 5.27 -13.33
N LEU A 121 5.11 5.90 -12.16
CA LEU A 121 4.57 7.23 -11.90
C LEU A 121 5.62 8.07 -11.18
N PRO A 122 5.84 9.33 -11.58
CA PRO A 122 6.85 10.18 -10.94
C PRO A 122 6.36 10.70 -9.58
N GLY A 123 7.22 10.62 -8.56
CA GLY A 123 7.00 11.30 -7.28
C GLY A 123 5.76 10.81 -6.53
N ILE A 124 5.53 9.49 -6.50
CA ILE A 124 4.41 8.91 -5.76
C ILE A 124 4.52 9.29 -4.28
N ALA A 125 3.42 9.81 -3.72
CA ALA A 125 3.35 10.28 -2.35
C ALA A 125 2.31 9.51 -1.51
N ALA A 126 1.23 9.06 -2.14
CA ALA A 126 0.14 8.37 -1.44
C ALA A 126 -0.56 7.34 -2.32
N VAL A 127 -1.10 6.30 -1.68
CA VAL A 127 -1.94 5.29 -2.35
C VAL A 127 -3.19 4.96 -1.53
N SER A 128 -4.29 4.67 -2.22
CA SER A 128 -5.51 4.12 -1.61
C SER A 128 -6.23 3.19 -2.59
N PHE A 129 -6.93 2.18 -2.08
CA PHE A 129 -7.90 1.45 -2.89
C PHE A 129 -9.14 2.29 -3.14
N VAL A 130 -9.81 2.05 -4.28
CA VAL A 130 -11.16 2.55 -4.55
C VAL A 130 -12.14 1.62 -3.83
N ALA A 131 -13.06 2.20 -3.04
CA ALA A 131 -14.16 1.49 -2.40
C ALA A 131 -15.37 1.35 -3.32
#